data_AF-A0A149Q1N2-F1
#
_entry.id   AF-A0A149Q1N2-F1
#
_cell.length_a   1.000
_cell.length_b   1.000
_cell.length_c   1.000
_cell.angle_alpha   90.00
_cell.angle_beta   90.00
_cell.angle_gamma   90.00
#
_symmetry.space_group_name_H-M   'P 1'
#
loop_
_entity.id
_entity.type
_entity.pdbx_description
1 polymer ?
#
loop_
_entity_poly.entity_id
_entity_poly.type
_entity_poly.pdbx_seq_one_letter_code
_entity_poly.pdbx_strand_id
1 'polypeptide(L)'
;MRELFAEIRVEKLWMHIPWRLASEAKHLFASKNWTEEGLKKAIKDEYDILSEILRMAWDAGTKVHYPFQGSRIGPFTVLSPSKRHYLHLLPQFDKTPDPDKEAIERAGFWLIQATNDALGKALEAAASDTQSWIEETWHEEHLRDGACTSASNESSVVLYANIADGGRFLLTGDAGVCALSWAVEYAKANSFPLRSFSFVQVPHHGSRSNVGPAILNELIGPVRPEGTRTFTAFVSAPVDDSSHPRKMVLNAFIRRGGGVHATQGSKRVHRGGFASKKGYGAIEAIGLSPLVEEYD
;
A
#
# COMPACT_ATOMS: atom_id res chain seq x y z
N MET A 1 -5.84 -17.72 2.62
CA MET A 1 -4.57 -18.22 3.20
C MET A 1 -4.74 -19.55 3.93
N ARG A 2 -5.70 -19.71 4.85
CA ARG A 2 -5.95 -21.00 5.54
C ARG A 2 -6.14 -22.16 4.55
N GLU A 3 -7.00 -21.97 3.55
CA GLU A 3 -7.25 -22.95 2.48
C GLU A 3 -5.98 -23.27 1.67
N LEU A 4 -5.13 -22.28 1.40
CA LEU A 4 -3.88 -22.50 0.66
C LEU A 4 -2.94 -23.44 1.42
N PHE A 5 -2.80 -23.30 2.74
CA PHE A 5 -1.97 -24.22 3.53
C PHE A 5 -2.54 -25.65 3.58
N ALA A 6 -3.84 -25.83 3.34
CA ALA A 6 -4.47 -27.15 3.25
C ALA A 6 -4.33 -27.78 1.86
N GLU A 7 -4.35 -26.98 0.79
CA GLU A 7 -4.42 -27.47 -0.59
C GLU A 7 -3.07 -27.48 -1.33
N ILE A 8 -2.16 -26.58 -0.96
CA ILE A 8 -0.87 -26.44 -1.65
C ILE A 8 0.29 -26.42 -0.67
N ARG A 9 1.41 -27.05 -1.07
CA ARG A 9 2.65 -26.98 -0.31
C ARG A 9 3.23 -25.57 -0.42
N VAL A 10 3.18 -24.82 0.68
CA VAL A 10 3.82 -23.51 0.80
C VAL A 10 5.24 -23.68 1.34
N GLU A 11 6.26 -23.40 0.53
CA GLU A 11 7.65 -23.51 0.99
C GLU A 11 8.11 -22.31 1.82
N LYS A 12 7.63 -21.12 1.46
CA LYS A 12 8.04 -19.84 2.04
C LYS A 12 6.83 -18.94 2.29
N LEU A 13 6.72 -18.41 3.51
CA LEU A 13 5.77 -17.39 3.90
C LEU A 13 6.53 -16.08 4.18
N TRP A 14 6.14 -15.00 3.54
CA TRP A 14 6.69 -13.66 3.79
C TRP A 14 5.66 -12.84 4.58
N MET A 15 5.99 -12.47 5.81
CA MET A 15 5.05 -11.80 6.71
C MET A 15 5.78 -11.06 7.82
N HIS A 16 5.33 -9.85 8.14
CA HIS A 16 5.73 -9.17 9.38
C HIS A 16 5.03 -9.82 10.58
N ILE A 17 5.76 -10.02 11.68
CA ILE A 17 5.23 -10.67 12.90
C ILE A 17 5.34 -9.66 14.06
N PRO A 18 4.32 -8.80 14.25
CA PRO A 18 4.37 -7.67 15.18
C PRO A 18 4.93 -8.02 16.56
N TRP A 19 4.38 -9.06 17.20
CA TRP A 19 4.77 -9.46 18.55
C TRP A 19 6.19 -10.02 18.66
N ARG A 20 6.77 -10.55 17.56
CA ARG A 20 8.18 -10.99 17.56
C ARG A 20 9.17 -9.84 17.37
N LEU A 21 8.71 -8.70 16.85
CA LEU A 21 9.51 -7.47 16.68
C LEU A 21 9.30 -6.48 17.83
N ALA A 22 8.31 -6.73 18.69
CA ALA A 22 7.91 -5.86 19.78
C ALA A 22 9.01 -5.60 20.81
N SER A 23 9.84 -6.60 21.14
CA SER A 23 10.94 -6.42 22.09
C SER A 23 11.98 -5.42 21.57
N GLU A 24 12.26 -5.42 20.27
CA GLU A 24 13.16 -4.44 19.64
C GLU A 24 12.57 -3.02 19.65
N ALA A 25 11.24 -2.90 19.52
CA ALA A 25 10.52 -1.63 19.59
C ALA A 25 10.12 -1.22 21.02
N LYS A 26 10.44 -2.00 22.06
CA LYS A 26 9.94 -1.79 23.43
C LYS A 26 10.17 -0.36 23.95
N HIS A 27 11.31 0.24 23.62
CA HIS A 27 11.68 1.59 24.02
C HIS A 27 10.80 2.69 23.38
N LEU A 28 10.04 2.36 22.33
CA LEU A 28 9.15 3.25 21.59
C LEU A 28 7.68 3.14 22.04
N PHE A 29 7.37 2.31 23.05
CA PHE A 29 6.05 2.28 23.70
C PHE A 29 6.02 3.21 24.91
N ALA A 30 4.87 3.83 25.20
CA ALA A 30 4.71 4.81 26.27
C ALA A 30 5.06 4.23 27.65
N SER A 31 4.51 3.05 27.95
CA SER A 31 4.81 2.35 29.21
C SER A 31 6.18 1.69 29.15
N LYS A 32 7.12 2.16 29.98
CA LYS A 32 8.46 1.57 30.11
C LYS A 32 8.50 0.32 31.01
N ASN A 33 7.38 0.01 31.67
CA ASN A 33 7.25 -1.09 32.63
C ASN A 33 6.89 -2.43 31.98
N TRP A 34 6.64 -2.46 30.67
CA TRP A 34 6.41 -3.71 29.95
C TRP A 34 7.58 -4.69 30.13
N THR A 35 7.32 -5.93 30.51
CA THR A 35 8.28 -7.02 30.27
C THR A 35 8.27 -7.37 28.77
N GLU A 36 9.35 -7.94 28.25
CA GLU A 36 9.38 -8.38 26.84
C GLU A 36 8.25 -9.37 26.55
N GLU A 37 8.05 -10.32 27.46
CA GLU A 37 7.02 -11.35 27.33
C GLU A 37 5.61 -10.78 27.46
N GLY A 38 5.42 -9.81 28.36
CA GLY A 38 4.13 -9.12 28.54
C GLY A 38 3.73 -8.35 27.29
N LEU A 39 4.65 -7.56 26.72
CA LEU A 39 4.39 -6.78 25.51
C LEU A 39 4.13 -7.69 24.29
N LYS A 40 4.95 -8.73 24.12
CA LYS A 40 4.76 -9.73 23.07
C LYS A 40 3.41 -10.42 23.20
N LYS A 41 2.99 -10.80 24.40
CA LYS A 41 1.68 -11.42 24.63
C LYS A 41 0.55 -10.44 24.29
N ALA A 42 0.60 -9.22 24.84
CA ALA A 42 -0.42 -8.20 24.61
C ALA A 42 -0.62 -7.91 23.12
N ILE A 43 0.47 -7.74 22.36
CA ILE A 43 0.38 -7.55 20.91
C ILE A 43 -0.12 -8.82 20.24
N LYS A 44 0.38 -10.01 20.57
CA LYS A 44 -0.03 -11.25 19.90
C LYS A 44 -1.55 -11.51 20.03
N ASP A 45 -2.12 -11.21 21.19
CA ASP A 45 -3.54 -11.43 21.48
C ASP A 45 -4.47 -10.60 20.57
N GLU A 46 -3.99 -9.48 20.02
CA GLU A 46 -4.72 -8.61 19.08
C GLU A 46 -4.69 -9.08 17.61
N TYR A 47 -3.83 -10.05 17.27
CA TYR A 47 -3.61 -10.54 15.91
C TYR A 47 -3.80 -12.07 15.81
N ASP A 48 -4.96 -12.55 16.24
CA ASP A 48 -5.37 -13.95 16.23
C ASP A 48 -5.21 -14.63 14.86
N ILE A 49 -5.68 -14.00 13.78
CA ILE A 49 -5.60 -14.51 12.41
C ILE A 49 -4.13 -14.69 11.98
N LEU A 50 -3.27 -13.70 12.24
CA LEU A 50 -1.84 -13.79 11.89
C LEU A 50 -1.16 -14.88 12.72
N SER A 51 -1.50 -14.99 14.01
CA SER A 51 -0.97 -16.02 14.90
C SER A 51 -1.36 -17.42 14.42
N GLU A 52 -2.59 -17.60 13.95
CA GLU A 52 -3.07 -18.85 13.38
C GLU A 52 -2.35 -19.19 12.07
N ILE A 53 -2.25 -18.25 11.13
CA ILE A 53 -1.51 -18.44 9.87
C ILE A 53 -0.06 -18.84 10.16
N LEU A 54 0.58 -18.17 11.12
CA LEU A 54 1.96 -18.47 11.50
C LEU A 54 2.10 -19.88 12.09
N ARG A 55 1.15 -20.29 12.94
CA ARG A 55 1.11 -21.66 13.48
C ARG A 55 0.95 -22.69 12.36
N MET A 56 -0.02 -22.50 11.46
CA MET A 56 -0.22 -23.38 10.30
C MET A 56 1.04 -23.49 9.44
N ALA A 57 1.73 -22.38 9.20
CA ALA A 57 2.97 -22.36 8.45
C ALA A 57 4.07 -23.21 9.12
N TRP A 58 4.27 -23.07 10.43
CA TRP A 58 5.25 -23.88 11.16
C TRP A 58 4.88 -25.36 11.24
N ASP A 59 3.61 -25.68 11.47
CA ASP A 59 3.09 -27.05 11.50
C ASP A 59 3.34 -27.74 10.13
N ALA A 60 3.27 -26.97 9.04
CA ALA A 60 3.56 -27.44 7.68
C ALA A 60 5.06 -27.39 7.29
N GLY A 61 5.97 -27.00 8.20
CA GLY A 61 7.40 -26.86 7.91
C GLY A 61 7.76 -25.70 6.95
N THR A 62 6.87 -24.73 6.80
CA THR A 62 7.06 -23.54 5.96
C THR A 62 8.10 -22.61 6.56
N LYS A 63 9.03 -22.11 5.74
CA LYS A 63 10.02 -21.11 6.19
C LYS A 63 9.39 -19.73 6.21
N VAL A 64 9.46 -19.04 7.34
CA VAL A 64 8.88 -17.71 7.51
C VAL A 64 9.96 -16.65 7.44
N HIS A 65 9.76 -15.63 6.61
CA HIS A 65 10.70 -14.55 6.34
C HIS A 65 10.04 -13.19 6.53
N TYR A 66 10.81 -12.20 6.99
CA TYR A 66 10.33 -10.81 7.04
C TYR A 66 10.54 -10.14 5.67
N PRO A 67 9.51 -9.48 5.11
CA PRO A 67 9.61 -8.76 3.84
C PRO A 67 10.11 -7.33 4.06
N PHE A 68 11.34 -7.17 4.55
CA PHE A 68 11.98 -5.85 4.66
C PHE A 68 12.75 -5.48 3.39
N GLN A 69 13.04 -4.18 3.22
CA GLN A 69 13.86 -3.62 2.15
C GLN A 69 15.05 -4.50 1.75
N GLY A 70 15.20 -4.72 0.45
CA GLY A 70 16.26 -5.55 -0.14
C GLY A 70 15.98 -7.06 -0.16
N SER A 71 14.96 -7.52 0.54
CA SER A 71 14.50 -8.92 0.44
C SER A 71 14.02 -9.24 -0.97
N ARG A 72 14.28 -10.47 -1.43
CA ARG A 72 13.84 -10.96 -2.74
C ARG A 72 12.72 -11.99 -2.62
N ILE A 73 11.58 -11.70 -3.23
CA ILE A 73 10.40 -12.57 -3.29
C ILE A 73 10.15 -12.92 -4.76
N GLY A 74 10.70 -14.06 -5.19
CA GLY A 74 10.68 -14.42 -6.62
C GLY A 74 11.40 -13.34 -7.46
N PRO A 75 10.75 -12.77 -8.50
CA PRO A 75 11.34 -11.70 -9.32
C PRO A 75 11.30 -10.32 -8.65
N PHE A 76 10.64 -10.19 -7.49
CA PHE A 76 10.44 -8.91 -6.82
C PHE A 76 11.52 -8.64 -5.78
N THR A 77 11.95 -7.38 -5.70
CA THR A 77 12.70 -6.79 -4.61
C THR A 77 11.76 -5.94 -3.76
N VAL A 78 11.84 -6.07 -2.44
CA VAL A 78 11.11 -5.20 -1.51
C VAL A 78 11.77 -3.83 -1.46
N LEU A 79 11.03 -2.77 -1.76
CA LEU A 79 11.46 -1.37 -1.65
C LEU A 79 11.03 -0.70 -0.33
N SER A 80 9.99 -1.21 0.33
CA SER A 80 9.48 -0.68 1.61
C SER A 80 8.72 -1.79 2.35
N PRO A 81 8.69 -1.82 3.70
CA PRO A 81 9.42 -0.93 4.61
C PRO A 81 10.84 -1.43 4.92
N SER A 82 11.69 -0.54 5.45
CA SER A 82 12.90 -0.97 6.15
C SER A 82 12.55 -1.55 7.52
N LYS A 83 13.41 -2.37 8.12
CA LYS A 83 13.20 -2.84 9.50
C LYS A 83 13.06 -1.65 10.47
N ARG A 84 13.87 -0.60 10.29
CA ARG A 84 13.82 0.61 11.12
C ARG A 84 12.45 1.29 11.00
N HIS A 85 11.94 1.47 9.79
CA HIS A 85 10.63 2.10 9.58
C HIS A 85 9.53 1.29 10.26
N TYR A 86 9.53 -0.04 10.04
CA TYR A 86 8.55 -0.92 10.65
C TYR A 86 8.57 -0.86 12.19
N LEU A 87 9.76 -0.86 12.82
CA LEU A 87 9.88 -0.78 14.28
C LEU A 87 9.33 0.53 14.86
N HIS A 88 9.40 1.65 14.12
CA HIS A 88 8.83 2.92 14.56
C HIS A 88 7.34 3.05 14.26
N LEU A 89 6.84 2.33 13.26
CA LEU A 89 5.40 2.23 12.97
C LEU A 89 4.68 1.28 13.93
N LEU A 90 5.36 0.24 14.43
CA LEU A 90 4.74 -0.82 15.21
C LEU A 90 3.97 -0.30 16.45
N PRO A 91 4.48 0.64 17.28
CA PRO A 91 3.71 1.21 18.38
C PRO A 91 2.55 2.14 17.95
N GLN A 92 2.50 2.51 16.67
CA GLN A 92 1.47 3.38 16.10
C GLN A 92 0.34 2.59 15.42
N PHE A 93 0.36 1.26 15.44
CA PHE A 93 -0.73 0.43 14.92
C PHE A 93 -1.94 0.50 15.86
N ASP A 94 -3.16 0.55 15.29
CA ASP A 94 -4.44 0.67 16.02
C ASP A 94 -4.58 -0.34 17.18
N LYS A 95 -4.04 -1.55 17.00
CA LYS A 95 -4.14 -2.66 17.97
C LYS A 95 -2.82 -2.95 18.69
N THR A 96 -2.12 -1.92 19.13
CA THR A 96 -0.91 -2.06 19.94
C THR A 96 -0.97 -1.12 21.15
N PRO A 97 -0.21 -1.40 22.24
CA PRO A 97 -0.14 -0.48 23.36
C PRO A 97 0.34 0.91 22.93
N ASP A 98 -0.05 1.93 23.70
CA ASP A 98 0.19 3.33 23.32
C ASP A 98 1.66 3.63 22.96
N PRO A 99 1.90 4.43 21.90
CA PRO A 99 3.23 4.82 21.50
C PRO A 99 3.85 5.86 22.46
N ASP A 100 5.16 5.81 22.63
CA ASP A 100 5.93 6.96 23.12
C ASP A 100 6.06 7.98 21.98
N LYS A 101 5.05 8.84 21.89
CA LYS A 101 4.96 9.87 20.83
C LYS A 101 6.23 10.70 20.75
N GLU A 102 6.75 11.19 21.87
CA GLU A 102 7.92 12.07 21.86
C GLU A 102 9.17 11.35 21.33
N ALA A 103 9.38 10.08 21.71
CA ALA A 103 10.52 9.30 21.23
C ALA A 103 10.44 9.07 19.72
N ILE A 104 9.24 8.75 19.21
CA ILE A 104 9.00 8.48 17.79
C ILE A 104 9.08 9.79 16.97
N GLU A 105 8.56 10.90 17.48
CA GLU A 105 8.61 12.22 16.86
C GLU A 105 10.04 12.74 16.77
N ARG A 106 10.83 12.63 17.85
CA ARG A 106 12.27 12.94 17.83
C ARG A 106 13.05 12.12 16.79
N ALA A 107 12.60 10.90 16.51
CA ALA A 107 13.21 10.02 15.51
C ALA A 107 12.72 10.32 14.07
N GLY A 108 11.75 11.22 13.89
CA GLY A 108 11.20 11.60 12.59
C GLY A 108 10.20 10.60 12.00
N PHE A 109 9.62 9.71 12.81
CA PHE A 109 8.71 8.65 12.36
C PHE A 109 7.28 8.78 12.88
N TRP A 110 6.98 9.88 13.59
CA TRP A 110 5.62 10.09 14.08
C TRP A 110 4.71 10.41 12.90
N LEU A 111 3.75 9.53 12.65
CA LEU A 111 2.72 9.82 11.67
C LEU A 111 1.81 10.88 12.27
N ILE A 112 1.60 11.96 11.53
CA ILE A 112 0.56 12.94 11.89
C ILE A 112 -0.76 12.20 11.68
N GLN A 113 -1.27 11.58 12.75
CA GLN A 113 -2.60 11.00 12.73
C GLN A 113 -3.58 12.12 12.40
N ALA A 114 -4.37 11.95 11.33
CA ALA A 114 -5.69 12.53 11.32
C ALA A 114 -6.36 12.00 12.59
N THR A 115 -6.60 12.91 13.54
CA THR A 115 -7.03 12.65 14.92
C THR A 115 -7.92 11.41 15.08
N ASN A 116 -7.47 10.47 15.91
CA ASN A 116 -8.22 9.41 16.60
C ASN A 116 -9.34 8.70 15.81
N ASP A 117 -8.96 7.48 15.42
CA ASP A 117 -9.62 6.25 15.00
C ASP A 117 -11.11 5.96 15.33
N ALA A 118 -11.83 6.83 16.04
CA ALA A 118 -13.29 6.81 16.10
C ALA A 118 -13.92 7.77 15.08
N LEU A 119 -13.27 8.91 14.81
CA LEU A 119 -13.78 9.94 13.90
C LEU A 119 -13.48 9.61 12.44
N GLY A 120 -12.33 9.02 12.11
CA GLY A 120 -12.00 8.58 10.74
C GLY A 120 -12.86 7.39 10.26
N LYS A 121 -13.01 6.36 11.10
CA LYS A 121 -13.91 5.23 10.84
C LYS A 121 -15.38 5.66 10.84
N ALA A 122 -15.77 6.63 11.68
CA ALA A 122 -17.10 7.22 11.62
C ALA A 122 -17.30 8.20 10.45
N LEU A 123 -16.28 8.88 9.93
CA LEU A 123 -16.42 9.71 8.73
C LEU A 123 -16.49 8.87 7.45
N GLU A 124 -15.77 7.75 7.38
CA GLU A 124 -15.91 6.80 6.26
C GLU A 124 -17.23 6.02 6.35
N ALA A 125 -17.68 5.65 7.56
CA ALA A 125 -18.96 4.94 7.75
C ALA A 125 -20.19 5.87 7.81
N ALA A 126 -20.01 7.15 8.11
CA ALA A 126 -21.05 8.18 8.16
C ALA A 126 -20.80 9.31 7.14
N ALA A 127 -20.15 8.98 6.01
CA ALA A 127 -20.34 9.72 4.78
C ALA A 127 -21.81 9.58 4.39
N SER A 128 -22.63 10.43 5.00
CA SER A 128 -23.98 10.73 4.54
C SER A 128 -23.91 11.05 3.05
N ASP A 129 -24.91 10.58 2.31
CA ASP A 129 -25.15 10.64 0.85
C ASP A 129 -25.00 12.00 0.12
N THR A 130 -24.15 12.92 0.57
CA THR A 130 -23.89 14.21 -0.06
C THR A 130 -22.40 14.41 -0.32
N GLN A 131 -21.79 13.52 -1.10
CA GLN A 131 -20.51 13.79 -1.74
C GLN A 131 -20.69 14.95 -2.72
N SER A 132 -20.07 16.10 -2.46
CA SER A 132 -20.01 17.19 -3.44
C SER A 132 -18.96 16.87 -4.52
N TRP A 133 -19.18 17.47 -5.69
CA TRP A 133 -18.41 17.23 -6.90
C TRP A 133 -17.87 18.55 -7.42
N ILE A 134 -16.62 18.55 -7.86
CA ILE A 134 -15.95 19.68 -8.48
C ILE A 134 -15.51 19.31 -9.91
N GLU A 135 -15.57 20.28 -10.81
CA GLU A 135 -15.07 20.11 -12.17
C GLU A 135 -13.56 19.92 -12.16
N GLU A 136 -13.04 19.02 -12.99
CA GLU A 136 -11.60 18.79 -13.11
C GLU A 136 -11.19 18.70 -14.59
N THR A 137 -10.09 19.37 -14.95
CA THR A 137 -9.56 19.39 -16.32
C THR A 137 -8.18 18.75 -16.40
N TRP A 138 -7.64 18.48 -17.59
CA TRP A 138 -6.28 17.93 -17.70
C TRP A 138 -5.22 18.76 -16.95
N HIS A 139 -5.38 20.09 -16.94
CA HIS A 139 -4.44 21.05 -16.36
C HIS A 139 -4.74 21.47 -14.92
N GLU A 140 -5.87 21.02 -14.37
CA GLU A 140 -6.31 21.30 -13.01
C GLU A 140 -6.40 19.99 -12.25
N GLU A 141 -5.52 19.75 -11.28
CA GLU A 141 -5.51 18.54 -10.44
C GLU A 141 -5.98 18.95 -9.04
N HIS A 142 -7.12 18.39 -8.60
CA HIS A 142 -7.69 18.63 -7.28
C HIS A 142 -7.19 17.67 -6.21
N LEU A 143 -6.51 16.56 -6.59
CA LEU A 143 -5.78 15.72 -5.63
C LEU A 143 -4.72 16.57 -4.91
N ARG A 144 -4.68 16.51 -3.58
CA ARG A 144 -3.79 17.31 -2.73
C ARG A 144 -2.70 16.45 -2.09
N ASP A 145 -1.52 17.04 -1.91
CA ASP A 145 -0.49 16.49 -1.04
C ASP A 145 -0.86 16.67 0.44
N GLY A 146 -0.15 15.98 1.34
CA GLY A 146 -0.35 16.09 2.79
C GLY A 146 -1.33 15.07 3.38
N ALA A 147 -1.87 14.18 2.54
CA ALA A 147 -2.64 13.03 2.99
C ALA A 147 -1.80 12.11 3.91
N CYS A 148 -2.45 11.61 4.97
CA CYS A 148 -1.88 10.64 5.90
C CYS A 148 -2.81 9.42 5.98
N THR A 149 -2.23 8.24 6.18
CA THR A 149 -2.97 6.99 6.37
C THR A 149 -2.47 6.27 7.63
N SER A 150 -3.07 5.12 7.97
CA SER A 150 -2.73 4.39 9.17
C SER A 150 -1.29 3.86 9.14
N ALA A 151 -0.69 3.66 10.31
CA ALA A 151 0.62 3.04 10.42
C ALA A 151 0.66 1.62 9.82
N SER A 152 -0.46 0.90 9.88
CA SER A 152 -0.62 -0.40 9.22
C SER A 152 -0.47 -0.28 7.70
N ASN A 153 -1.13 0.70 7.08
CA ASN A 153 -1.00 0.98 5.65
C ASN A 153 0.43 1.44 5.29
N GLU A 154 1.03 2.30 6.12
CA GLU A 154 2.42 2.73 5.93
C GLU A 154 3.45 1.60 6.15
N SER A 155 3.05 0.48 6.74
CA SER A 155 3.88 -0.73 6.87
C SER A 155 3.80 -1.67 5.66
N SER A 156 3.02 -1.29 4.63
CA SER A 156 2.81 -2.09 3.41
C SER A 156 4.11 -2.46 2.71
N VAL A 157 4.15 -3.69 2.18
CA VAL A 157 5.28 -4.19 1.41
C VAL A 157 5.17 -3.67 -0.03
N VAL A 158 6.04 -2.72 -0.39
CA VAL A 158 6.15 -2.23 -1.77
C VAL A 158 7.12 -3.11 -2.55
N LEU A 159 6.65 -3.74 -3.62
CA LEU A 159 7.42 -4.68 -4.43
C LEU A 159 7.76 -4.08 -5.80
N TYR A 160 9.02 -4.20 -6.18
CA TYR A 160 9.54 -3.80 -7.48
C TYR A 160 10.09 -5.01 -8.21
N ALA A 161 9.73 -5.19 -9.47
CA ALA A 161 10.38 -6.18 -10.33
C ALA A 161 10.85 -5.51 -11.62
N ASN A 162 12.03 -5.92 -12.07
CA ASN A 162 12.54 -5.65 -13.41
C ASN A 162 12.75 -7.00 -14.08
N ILE A 163 11.77 -7.42 -14.87
CA ILE A 163 11.79 -8.70 -15.58
C ILE A 163 12.29 -8.50 -17.02
N ALA A 164 12.53 -9.60 -17.73
CA ALA A 164 13.00 -9.58 -19.11
C ALA A 164 12.17 -8.66 -20.01
N ASP A 165 12.79 -8.18 -21.09
CA ASP A 165 12.21 -7.25 -22.08
C ASP A 165 11.81 -5.88 -21.52
N GLY A 166 12.43 -5.46 -20.40
CA GLY A 166 12.23 -4.14 -19.80
C GLY A 166 10.89 -4.00 -19.06
N GLY A 167 10.20 -5.12 -18.82
CA GLY A 167 8.97 -5.18 -18.04
C GLY A 167 9.23 -4.76 -16.59
N ARG A 168 8.82 -3.54 -16.22
CA ARG A 168 8.97 -3.03 -14.85
C ARG A 168 7.65 -2.95 -14.12
N PHE A 169 7.59 -3.61 -12.97
CA PHE A 169 6.36 -3.77 -12.20
C PHE A 169 6.53 -3.12 -10.83
N LEU A 170 5.50 -2.39 -10.42
CA LEU A 170 5.38 -1.86 -9.07
C LEU A 170 4.07 -2.33 -8.45
N LEU A 171 4.17 -3.09 -7.35
CA LEU A 171 3.02 -3.49 -6.54
C LEU A 171 3.12 -2.77 -5.20
N THR A 172 2.07 -2.03 -4.86
CA THR A 172 2.09 -1.06 -3.76
C THR A 172 1.28 -1.53 -2.55
N GLY A 173 0.40 -2.53 -2.71
CA GLY A 173 -0.53 -2.93 -1.66
C GLY A 173 -1.36 -1.74 -1.20
N ASP A 174 -1.34 -1.47 0.09
CA ASP A 174 -2.05 -0.34 0.72
C ASP A 174 -1.09 0.79 1.14
N ALA A 175 0.10 0.86 0.53
CA ALA A 175 1.12 1.84 0.89
C ALA A 175 0.58 3.27 0.83
N GLY A 176 0.87 4.05 1.86
CA GLY A 176 0.61 5.49 1.91
C GLY A 176 1.79 6.32 1.43
N VAL A 177 1.69 7.64 1.64
CA VAL A 177 2.68 8.60 1.15
C VAL A 177 4.05 8.35 1.78
N CYS A 178 4.11 7.97 3.07
CA CYS A 178 5.39 7.71 3.74
C CYS A 178 6.06 6.43 3.19
N ALA A 179 5.32 5.34 3.08
CA ALA A 179 5.80 4.05 2.56
C ALA A 179 6.29 4.16 1.12
N LEU A 180 5.57 4.90 0.29
CA LEU A 180 5.96 5.19 -1.08
C LEU A 180 7.21 6.09 -1.14
N SER A 181 7.32 7.08 -0.24
CA SER A 181 8.52 7.94 -0.15
C SER A 181 9.76 7.12 0.22
N TRP A 182 9.66 6.23 1.21
CA TRP A 182 10.74 5.32 1.57
C TRP A 182 11.10 4.35 0.44
N ALA A 183 10.10 3.90 -0.33
CA ALA A 183 10.34 3.10 -1.53
C ALA A 183 11.11 3.87 -2.60
N VAL A 184 10.77 5.14 -2.83
CA VAL A 184 11.50 6.03 -3.76
C VAL A 184 12.93 6.26 -3.29
N GLU A 185 13.14 6.55 -2.01
CA GLU A 185 14.47 6.73 -1.42
C GLU A 185 15.34 5.48 -1.59
N TYR A 186 14.80 4.32 -1.22
CA TYR A 186 15.51 3.05 -1.38
C TYR A 186 15.79 2.73 -2.84
N ALA A 187 14.83 3.00 -3.74
CA ALA A 187 15.00 2.82 -5.17
C ALA A 187 16.14 3.69 -5.72
N LYS A 188 16.17 4.98 -5.38
CA LYS A 188 17.24 5.92 -5.79
C LYS A 188 18.60 5.48 -5.24
N ALA A 189 18.68 5.15 -3.96
CA ALA A 189 19.92 4.73 -3.30
C ALA A 189 20.52 3.46 -3.92
N ASN A 190 19.67 2.56 -4.47
CA ASN A 190 20.09 1.30 -5.06
C ASN A 190 19.98 1.29 -6.60
N SER A 191 19.86 2.45 -7.23
CA SER A 191 19.79 2.61 -8.69
C SER A 191 18.69 1.79 -9.38
N PHE A 192 17.55 1.59 -8.70
CA PHE A 192 16.36 1.01 -9.33
C PHE A 192 15.66 2.06 -10.20
N PRO A 193 15.51 1.85 -11.52
CA PRO A 193 14.88 2.83 -12.38
C PRO A 193 13.38 2.99 -12.09
N LEU A 194 13.00 4.20 -11.66
CA LEU A 194 11.61 4.66 -11.47
C LEU A 194 11.06 5.31 -12.77
N ARG A 195 9.78 5.70 -12.75
CA ARG A 195 9.11 6.50 -13.80
C ARG A 195 9.11 5.89 -15.21
N SER A 196 9.31 4.59 -15.30
CA SER A 196 9.24 3.86 -16.57
C SER A 196 8.84 2.41 -16.33
N PHE A 197 7.82 2.27 -15.49
CA PHE A 197 7.11 1.02 -15.29
C PHE A 197 6.34 0.63 -16.54
N SER A 198 6.06 -0.67 -16.67
CA SER A 198 5.08 -1.23 -17.60
C SER A 198 3.75 -1.48 -16.90
N PHE A 199 3.80 -1.76 -15.59
CA PHE A 199 2.63 -2.01 -14.76
C PHE A 199 2.79 -1.40 -13.36
N VAL A 200 1.73 -0.75 -12.88
CA VAL A 200 1.65 -0.18 -11.54
C VAL A 200 0.34 -0.59 -10.88
N GLN A 201 0.40 -1.09 -9.64
CA GLN A 201 -0.77 -1.19 -8.77
C GLN A 201 -1.07 0.19 -8.17
N VAL A 202 -2.30 0.67 -8.35
CA VAL A 202 -2.80 1.84 -7.62
C VAL A 202 -3.01 1.42 -6.16
N PRO A 203 -2.42 2.12 -5.17
CA PRO A 203 -2.48 1.70 -3.77
C PRO A 203 -3.89 1.82 -3.19
N HIS A 204 -4.18 0.96 -2.22
CA HIS A 204 -5.34 1.05 -1.32
C HIS A 204 -6.66 1.38 -2.00
N HIS A 205 -7.05 0.54 -2.96
CA HIS A 205 -8.30 0.68 -3.72
C HIS A 205 -8.46 2.00 -4.50
N GLY A 206 -7.42 2.85 -4.58
CA GLY A 206 -7.53 4.20 -5.13
C GLY A 206 -8.02 5.24 -4.13
N SER A 207 -7.66 5.09 -2.85
CA SER A 207 -7.91 6.09 -1.81
C SER A 207 -7.06 7.35 -2.01
N ARG A 208 -7.68 8.52 -1.80
CA ARG A 208 -6.99 9.83 -1.79
C ARG A 208 -6.10 10.04 -0.56
N SER A 209 -6.22 9.17 0.46
CA SER A 209 -5.42 9.24 1.68
C SER A 209 -4.02 8.62 1.53
N ASN A 210 -3.76 7.95 0.41
CA ASN A 210 -2.55 7.15 0.21
C ASN A 210 -1.55 7.77 -0.78
N VAL A 211 -2.00 8.72 -1.59
CA VAL A 211 -1.19 9.35 -2.65
C VAL A 211 -1.50 10.83 -2.76
N GLY A 212 -0.50 11.57 -3.23
CA GLY A 212 -0.62 12.98 -3.61
C GLY A 212 0.22 13.28 -4.85
N PRO A 213 0.04 14.45 -5.48
CA PRO A 213 0.75 14.81 -6.70
C PRO A 213 2.28 14.70 -6.59
N ALA A 214 2.88 15.12 -5.48
CA ALA A 214 4.32 15.13 -5.30
C ALA A 214 4.90 13.70 -5.29
N ILE A 215 4.31 12.79 -4.51
CA ILE A 215 4.81 11.42 -4.43
C ILE A 215 4.56 10.65 -5.74
N LEU A 216 3.46 10.91 -6.44
CA LEU A 216 3.22 10.32 -7.76
C LEU A 216 4.22 10.83 -8.79
N ASN A 217 4.55 12.13 -8.77
CA ASN A 217 5.57 12.71 -9.65
C ASN A 217 6.94 12.04 -9.43
N GLU A 218 7.28 11.77 -8.18
CA GLU A 218 8.54 11.10 -7.84
C GLU A 218 8.57 9.64 -8.29
N LEU A 219 7.48 8.91 -8.04
CA LEU A 219 7.37 7.48 -8.25
C LEU A 219 7.15 7.10 -9.72
N ILE A 220 6.08 7.60 -10.33
CA ILE A 220 5.60 7.20 -11.66
C ILE A 220 5.88 8.25 -12.75
N GLY A 221 6.19 9.48 -12.35
CA GLY A 221 6.63 10.56 -13.24
C GLY A 221 5.68 11.76 -13.26
N PRO A 222 6.11 12.90 -13.85
CA PRO A 222 5.31 14.12 -13.89
C PRO A 222 4.11 13.98 -14.81
N VAL A 223 3.19 14.94 -14.73
CA VAL A 223 2.10 15.10 -15.70
C VAL A 223 2.64 15.14 -17.13
N ARG A 224 1.95 14.46 -18.04
CA ARG A 224 2.30 14.28 -19.45
C ARG A 224 1.30 15.03 -20.35
N PRO A 225 1.60 15.20 -21.65
CA PRO A 225 0.60 15.65 -22.62
C PRO A 225 -0.62 14.72 -22.64
N GLU A 226 -1.80 15.28 -22.87
CA GLU A 226 -3.05 14.53 -22.95
C GLU A 226 -2.96 13.41 -24.00
N GLY A 227 -3.55 12.25 -23.67
CA GLY A 227 -3.49 11.05 -24.51
C GLY A 227 -2.21 10.22 -24.37
N THR A 228 -1.20 10.70 -23.64
CA THR A 228 0.02 9.92 -23.37
C THR A 228 -0.30 8.68 -22.52
N ARG A 229 0.15 7.50 -22.96
CA ARG A 229 0.06 6.25 -22.18
C ARG A 229 1.42 5.54 -22.20
N THR A 230 1.99 5.36 -21.01
CA THR A 230 3.34 4.78 -20.83
C THR A 230 3.33 3.51 -19.98
N PHE A 231 2.30 3.29 -19.16
CA PHE A 231 2.18 2.09 -18.33
C PHE A 231 0.70 1.71 -18.11
N THR A 232 0.45 0.45 -17.77
CA THR A 232 -0.86 -0.01 -17.29
C THR A 232 -0.98 0.20 -15.80
N ALA A 233 -2.11 0.73 -15.32
CA ALA A 233 -2.39 0.89 -13.90
C ALA A 233 -3.65 0.11 -13.52
N PHE A 234 -3.55 -0.79 -12.54
CA PHE A 234 -4.73 -1.47 -12.01
C PHE A 234 -5.09 -0.91 -10.64
N VAL A 235 -6.35 -0.52 -10.49
CA VAL A 235 -6.94 -0.22 -9.20
C VAL A 235 -7.83 -1.39 -8.79
N SER A 236 -7.46 -2.04 -7.69
CA SER A 236 -8.23 -3.17 -7.17
C SER A 236 -9.23 -2.62 -6.19
N ALA A 237 -10.51 -2.57 -6.50
CA ALA A 237 -11.57 -2.11 -5.60
C ALA A 237 -12.74 -3.11 -5.63
N PRO A 238 -13.43 -3.34 -4.50
CA PRO A 238 -14.56 -4.25 -4.45
C PRO A 238 -15.82 -3.61 -5.05
N VAL A 239 -16.80 -4.44 -5.44
CA VAL A 239 -18.01 -4.01 -6.18
C VAL A 239 -18.92 -3.14 -5.31
N ASP A 240 -18.94 -3.44 -4.02
CA ASP A 240 -19.80 -2.89 -2.98
C ASP A 240 -19.20 -1.67 -2.27
N ASP A 241 -18.01 -1.22 -2.70
CA ASP A 241 -17.43 0.04 -2.22
C ASP A 241 -17.85 1.19 -3.13
N SER A 242 -18.74 2.04 -2.60
CA SER A 242 -19.24 3.24 -3.25
C SER A 242 -18.27 4.42 -3.17
N SER A 243 -17.27 4.34 -2.29
CA SER A 243 -16.28 5.40 -2.05
C SER A 243 -15.02 5.23 -2.91
N HIS A 244 -14.70 4.01 -3.32
CA HIS A 244 -13.51 3.71 -4.11
C HIS A 244 -13.84 3.02 -5.44
N PRO A 245 -13.00 3.20 -6.47
CA PRO A 245 -11.84 4.09 -6.51
C PRO A 245 -12.23 5.57 -6.64
N ARG A 246 -11.49 6.46 -5.97
CA ARG A 246 -11.73 7.92 -6.09
C ARG A 246 -11.32 8.42 -7.47
N LYS A 247 -12.18 9.18 -8.14
CA LYS A 247 -11.93 9.67 -9.50
C LYS A 247 -10.72 10.60 -9.56
N MET A 248 -10.51 11.45 -8.55
CA MET A 248 -9.30 12.30 -8.48
C MET A 248 -8.00 11.48 -8.51
N VAL A 249 -7.98 10.32 -7.85
CA VAL A 249 -6.80 9.44 -7.82
C VAL A 249 -6.60 8.80 -9.18
N LEU A 250 -7.68 8.33 -9.82
CA LEU A 250 -7.58 7.77 -11.18
C LEU A 250 -7.09 8.82 -12.17
N ASN A 251 -7.64 10.03 -12.14
CA ASN A 251 -7.21 11.14 -12.97
C ASN A 251 -5.73 11.48 -12.73
N ALA A 252 -5.26 11.46 -11.48
CA ALA A 252 -3.85 11.68 -11.15
C ALA A 252 -2.91 10.64 -11.82
N PHE A 253 -3.31 9.36 -11.88
CA PHE A 253 -2.56 8.33 -12.61
C PHE A 253 -2.66 8.51 -14.13
N ILE A 254 -3.85 8.85 -14.66
CA ILE A 254 -4.07 9.11 -16.09
C ILE A 254 -3.17 10.24 -16.58
N ARG A 255 -3.14 11.37 -15.86
CA ARG A 255 -2.29 12.54 -16.16
C ARG A 255 -0.80 12.19 -16.27
N ARG A 256 -0.35 11.17 -15.55
CA ARG A 256 1.06 10.72 -15.50
C ARG A 256 1.38 9.60 -16.50
N GLY A 257 0.44 9.28 -17.39
CA GLY A 257 0.61 8.28 -18.44
C GLY A 257 0.06 6.89 -18.11
N GLY A 258 -0.78 6.78 -17.08
CA GLY A 258 -1.42 5.53 -16.69
C GLY A 258 -2.62 5.18 -17.58
N GLY A 259 -2.57 4.02 -18.24
CA GLY A 259 -3.77 3.33 -18.72
C GLY A 259 -4.47 2.66 -17.55
N VAL A 260 -5.40 3.38 -16.91
CA VAL A 260 -6.06 2.95 -15.67
C VAL A 260 -7.20 1.98 -15.95
N HIS A 261 -7.25 0.87 -15.20
CA HIS A 261 -8.35 -0.10 -15.24
C HIS A 261 -8.77 -0.50 -13.82
N ALA A 262 -10.08 -0.50 -13.57
CA ALA A 262 -10.65 -1.01 -12.32
C ALA A 262 -10.99 -2.50 -12.40
N THR A 263 -10.79 -3.21 -11.29
CA THR A 263 -11.21 -4.62 -11.14
C THR A 263 -12.64 -4.78 -10.63
N GLN A 264 -13.35 -3.68 -10.33
CA GLN A 264 -14.73 -3.73 -9.84
C GLN A 264 -15.60 -4.53 -10.80
N GLY A 265 -16.21 -5.60 -10.27
CA GLY A 265 -17.18 -6.43 -10.97
C GLY A 265 -16.57 -7.35 -12.03
N SER A 266 -15.25 -7.42 -12.17
CA SER A 266 -14.64 -8.19 -13.26
C SER A 266 -13.22 -8.65 -12.97
N LYS A 267 -12.93 -9.91 -13.31
CA LYS A 267 -11.56 -10.45 -13.29
C LYS A 267 -10.74 -9.80 -14.39
N ARG A 268 -9.58 -9.26 -14.05
CA ARG A 268 -8.65 -8.61 -15.00
C ARG A 268 -7.35 -9.40 -15.08
N VAL A 269 -6.68 -9.31 -16.23
CA VAL A 269 -5.34 -9.87 -16.46
C VAL A 269 -4.52 -8.83 -17.19
N HIS A 270 -3.34 -8.53 -16.66
CA HIS A 270 -2.29 -7.87 -17.41
C HIS A 270 -1.42 -8.94 -18.07
N ARG A 271 -1.18 -8.82 -19.37
CA ARG A 271 -0.39 -9.77 -20.15
C ARG A 271 0.90 -9.11 -20.63
N GLY A 272 2.03 -9.78 -20.45
CA GLY A 272 3.31 -9.39 -21.05
C GLY A 272 3.80 -10.51 -21.96
N GLY A 273 3.69 -10.34 -23.28
CA GLY A 273 4.22 -11.30 -24.27
C GLY A 273 3.50 -12.65 -24.39
N PHE A 274 2.68 -13.05 -23.42
CA PHE A 274 1.93 -14.32 -23.44
C PHE A 274 0.65 -14.25 -24.30
N ALA A 275 0.26 -15.39 -24.86
CA ALA A 275 -0.98 -15.54 -25.62
C ALA A 275 -2.22 -15.21 -24.76
N SER A 276 -3.26 -14.70 -25.40
CA SER A 276 -4.54 -14.41 -24.73
C SER A 276 -5.13 -15.68 -24.11
N LYS A 277 -5.52 -15.59 -22.84
CA LYS A 277 -6.29 -16.63 -22.16
C LYS A 277 -7.71 -16.69 -22.72
N LYS A 278 -8.23 -17.88 -23.02
CA LYS A 278 -9.63 -18.07 -23.47
C LYS A 278 -10.60 -17.40 -22.49
N GLY A 279 -11.54 -16.62 -23.01
CA GLY A 279 -12.51 -15.85 -22.21
C GLY A 279 -12.02 -14.48 -21.73
N TYR A 280 -10.78 -14.08 -22.05
CA TYR A 280 -10.26 -12.74 -21.78
C TYR A 280 -10.10 -11.96 -23.09
N GLY A 281 -10.56 -10.70 -23.09
CA GLY A 281 -10.46 -9.77 -24.21
C GLY A 281 -9.75 -8.47 -23.81
N ALA A 282 -9.45 -7.65 -24.81
CA ALA A 282 -8.99 -6.29 -24.56
C ALA A 282 -10.12 -5.46 -23.91
N ILE A 283 -9.73 -4.53 -23.04
CA ILE A 283 -10.65 -3.58 -22.42
C ILE A 283 -10.09 -2.19 -22.58
N GLU A 284 -10.97 -1.20 -22.67
CA GLU A 284 -10.55 0.19 -22.70
C GLU A 284 -10.11 0.64 -21.30
N ALA A 285 -9.16 1.57 -21.28
CA ALA A 285 -8.75 2.24 -20.06
C ALA A 285 -9.79 3.30 -19.70
N ILE A 286 -9.99 3.52 -18.41
CA ILE A 286 -10.84 4.58 -17.86
C ILE A 286 -10.32 5.93 -18.38
N GLY A 287 -11.23 6.74 -18.92
CA GLY A 287 -10.94 8.10 -19.36
C GLY A 287 -10.87 9.08 -18.18
N LEU A 288 -10.31 10.26 -18.43
CA LEU A 288 -10.31 11.34 -17.43
C LEU A 288 -11.76 11.67 -17.06
N SER A 289 -12.06 11.71 -15.77
CA SER A 289 -13.37 12.14 -15.27
C SER A 289 -13.42 13.67 -15.20
N PRO A 290 -14.41 14.34 -15.83
CA PRO A 290 -14.53 15.80 -15.78
C PRO A 290 -15.13 16.31 -14.46
N LEU A 291 -15.65 15.41 -13.61
CA LEU A 291 -16.16 15.69 -12.28
C LEU A 291 -15.52 14.70 -11.31
N VAL A 292 -14.89 15.23 -10.27
CA VAL A 292 -14.24 14.47 -9.20
C VAL A 292 -14.83 14.85 -7.85
N GLU A 293 -14.55 14.02 -6.85
CA GLU A 293 -14.96 14.28 -5.48
C GLU A 293 -14.33 15.60 -4.99
N GLU A 294 -15.10 16.46 -4.34
CA GLU A 294 -14.54 17.63 -3.65
C GLU A 294 -13.83 17.19 -2.36
N TYR A 295 -12.79 17.92 -1.94
CA TYR A 295 -12.18 17.68 -0.63
C TYR A 295 -13.07 18.24 0.47
N ASP A 296 -13.53 17.38 1.36
CA ASP A 296 -14.11 17.76 2.66
C ASP A 296 -13.16 18.65 3.50
#